data_AF-A0A5N7ZE68-F1
#
_entry.id   AF-A0A5N7ZE68-F1
#
_cell.length_a   1.000
_cell.length_b   1.000
_cell.length_c   1.000
_cell.angle_alpha   90.00
_cell.angle_beta   90.00
_cell.angle_gamma   90.00
#
_symmetry.space_group_name_H-M   'P 1'
#
loop_
_entity.id
_entity.type
_entity.pdbx_description
1 polymer ?
#
loop_
_entity_poly.entity_id
_entity_poly.type
_entity_poly.pdbx_seq_one_letter_code
_entity_poly.pdbx_strand_id
1 'polypeptide(L)' 'ERRSVTISLLDETGAPAITWKVKNAFPVKLQASDLKADASEVAIETLEIAHEGLTIENN' A
#
# COMPACT_ATOMS: atom_id res chain seq x y z
N GLU A 1 13.35 0.00 9.13
CA GLU A 1 13.86 1.26 8.55
C GLU A 1 12.70 2.04 7.96
N ARG A 2 12.70 3.39 8.01
CA ARG A 2 11.68 4.22 7.38
C ARG A 2 11.95 4.32 5.88
N ARG A 3 10.89 4.29 5.05
CA ARG A 3 11.01 4.36 3.59
C ARG A 3 9.99 5.30 2.98
N SER A 4 10.32 5.92 1.87
CA SER A 4 9.33 6.63 1.06
C SER A 4 8.53 5.63 0.24
N VAL A 5 7.21 5.82 0.17
CA VAL A 5 6.31 4.98 -0.65
C VAL A 5 5.60 5.88 -1.65
N THR A 6 5.52 5.45 -2.90
CA THR A 6 4.79 6.13 -3.97
C THR A 6 3.66 5.23 -4.43
N ILE A 7 2.44 5.76 -4.45
CA ILE A 7 1.26 5.09 -4.99
C ILE A 7 0.80 5.92 -6.19
N SER A 8 0.57 5.28 -7.33
CA SER A 8 0.14 5.96 -8.56
C SER A 8 -1.15 5.34 -9.07
N LEU A 9 -2.18 6.17 -9.23
CA LEU A 9 -3.36 5.84 -10.01
C LEU A 9 -3.00 6.01 -11.49
N LEU A 10 -3.22 4.98 -12.29
CA LEU A 10 -2.92 4.97 -13.71
C LEU A 10 -4.18 5.18 -14.54
N ASP A 11 -4.06 5.90 -15.66
CA ASP A 11 -5.10 6.04 -16.69
C ASP A 11 -5.11 4.82 -17.65
N GLU A 12 -5.95 4.88 -18.68
CA GLU A 12 -6.09 3.82 -19.68
C GLU A 12 -4.83 3.58 -20.53
N THR A 13 -3.93 4.56 -20.59
CA THR A 13 -2.64 4.44 -21.28
C THR A 13 -1.54 3.89 -20.36
N GLY A 14 -1.84 3.74 -19.06
CA GLY A 14 -0.89 3.36 -18.03
C GLY A 14 -0.07 4.52 -17.49
N ALA A 15 -0.39 5.77 -17.85
CA ALA A 15 0.28 6.95 -17.33
C ALA A 15 -0.29 7.35 -15.96
N PRO A 16 0.52 7.91 -15.03
CA PRO A 16 0.02 8.36 -13.75
C PRO A 16 -0.94 9.55 -13.87
N ALA A 17 -2.19 9.36 -13.44
CA ALA A 17 -3.19 10.42 -13.33
C ALA A 17 -3.11 11.14 -11.98
N ILE A 18 -2.91 10.39 -10.89
CA ILE A 18 -2.73 10.92 -9.53
C ILE A 18 -1.60 10.14 -8.87
N THR A 19 -0.72 10.85 -8.18
CA THR A 19 0.36 10.24 -7.39
C THR A 19 0.30 10.68 -5.93
N TRP A 20 0.32 9.70 -5.03
CA TRP A 20 0.47 9.90 -3.59
C TRP A 20 1.90 9.56 -3.18
N LYS A 21 2.61 10.53 -2.60
CA LYS A 21 3.94 10.35 -2.00
C LYS A 21 3.81 10.31 -0.48
N VAL A 22 4.11 9.16 0.09
CA VAL A 22 4.09 8.89 1.53
C VAL A 22 5.51 9.04 2.08
N LYS A 23 5.70 9.96 3.02
CA LYS A 23 7.00 10.26 3.64
C LYS A 23 7.23 9.37 4.87
N ASN A 24 8.44 8.82 4.96
CA ASN A 24 8.91 8.09 6.15
C ASN A 24 7.94 7.00 6.63
N ALA A 25 7.39 6.21 5.70
CA ALA A 25 6.54 5.08 6.03
C ALA A 25 7.31 4.04 6.86
N PHE A 26 6.68 3.53 7.90
CA PHE A 26 7.23 2.49 8.77
C PHE A 26 6.15 1.45 9.08
N PRO A 27 6.46 0.13 8.96
CA PRO A 27 5.51 -0.92 9.26
C PRO A 27 5.18 -0.95 10.75
N VAL A 28 3.90 -0.92 11.09
CA VAL A 28 3.42 -0.96 12.49
C VAL A 28 2.68 -2.24 12.83
N LYS A 29 2.14 -2.94 11.83
CA LYS A 29 1.49 -4.24 12.02
C LYS A 29 1.56 -5.07 10.75
N LEU A 30 1.77 -6.38 10.92
CA LEU A 30 1.68 -7.38 9.87
C LEU A 30 0.72 -8.46 10.35
N GLN A 31 -0.30 -8.76 9.54
CA GLN A 31 -1.29 -9.78 9.82
C GLN A 31 -1.33 -10.76 8.65
N ALA A 32 -1.06 -12.02 8.93
CA ALA A 32 -1.19 -13.10 7.95
C ALA A 32 -2.67 -13.44 7.74
N SER A 33 -2.97 -14.14 6.64
CA SER A 33 -4.28 -14.72 6.40
C SER A 33 -4.59 -15.84 7.39
N ASP A 34 -5.88 -16.05 7.68
CA ASP A 34 -6.31 -17.21 8.44
C ASP A 34 -6.08 -18.50 7.64
N LEU A 35 -5.57 -19.54 8.30
CA LEU A 35 -5.37 -20.86 7.69
C LEU A 35 -6.53 -21.77 8.08
N LYS A 36 -7.45 -22.00 7.13
CA LYS A 36 -8.62 -22.88 7.28
C LYS A 36 -8.55 -24.01 6.26
N ALA A 37 -8.59 -25.26 6.74
CA ALA A 37 -8.41 -26.45 5.90
C ALA A 37 -9.59 -26.69 4.94
N ASP A 38 -10.75 -26.11 5.24
CA ASP A 38 -12.01 -26.25 4.49
C ASP A 38 -12.33 -25.04 3.60
N ALA A 39 -11.53 -23.97 3.67
CA ALA A 39 -11.74 -22.76 2.88
C ALA A 39 -10.88 -22.74 1.61
N SER A 40 -11.44 -22.28 0.49
CA SER A 40 -10.74 -22.08 -0.80
C SER A 40 -10.50 -20.60 -1.10
N GLU A 41 -10.17 -19.83 -0.06
CA GLU A 41 -9.96 -18.38 -0.15
C GLU A 41 -8.50 -18.06 -0.51
N VAL A 42 -8.28 -16.90 -1.13
CA VAL A 42 -6.92 -16.41 -1.41
C VAL A 42 -6.31 -15.92 -0.09
N ALA A 43 -5.12 -16.42 0.23
CA ALA A 43 -4.33 -15.92 1.34
C ALA A 43 -3.88 -14.47 1.08
N ILE A 44 -4.41 -13.53 1.86
CA ILE A 44 -4.02 -12.12 1.81
C ILE A 44 -3.34 -11.74 3.12
N GLU A 45 -2.14 -11.17 3.01
CA GLU A 45 -1.45 -10.53 4.12
C GLU A 45 -1.81 -9.05 4.18
N THR A 46 -2.02 -8.54 5.39
CA THR A 46 -2.29 -7.13 5.63
C THR A 46 -1.10 -6.49 6.32
N LEU A 47 -0.52 -5.47 5.69
CA LEU A 47 0.54 -4.63 6.26
C LEU A 47 -0.03 -3.24 6.55
N GLU A 48 0.02 -2.83 7.81
CA GLU A 48 -0.31 -1.46 8.22
C GLU A 48 0.98 -0.65 8.40
N ILE A 49 0.98 0.57 7.86
CA ILE A 49 2.12 1.49 7.94
C ILE A 49 1.71 2.80 8.62
N ALA A 50 2.57 3.30 9.50
CA ALA A 50 2.51 4.69 9.94
C ALA A 50 3.35 5.56 9.01
N HIS A 51 2.95 6.80 8.79
CA HIS A 51 3.66 7.75 7.94
C HIS A 51 3.74 9.14 8.57
N GLU A 52 4.72 9.93 8.15
CA GLU A 52 4.97 11.28 8.71
C GLU A 52 4.59 12.39 7.71
N GLY A 53 3.95 12.03 6.59
CA GLY A 53 3.41 13.00 5.64
C GLY A 53 2.86 12.32 4.40
N LEU A 54 1.85 12.95 3.80
CA LEU A 54 1.23 12.54 2.55
C LEU A 54 1.15 13.76 1.64
N THR A 55 1.76 13.67 0.46
CA THR A 55 1.65 14.69 -0.60
C THR A 55 0.90 14.09 -1.78
N ILE A 56 -0.06 14.85 -2.31
CA ILE A 56 -0.84 14.48 -3.50
C ILE A 56 -0.37 15.36 -4.66
N GLU A 57 0.02 14.72 -5.75
CA GLU A 57 0.41 15.37 -7.00
C GLU A 57 -0.59 14.98 -8.08
N ASN A 58 -1.19 15.99 -8.72
CA ASN A 58 -2.05 15.84 -9.88
C ASN A 58 -1.27 16.33 -11.11
N ASN A 59 -1.30 15.56 -12.19
CA ASN A 59 -0.77 15.98 -13.49
C ASN A 59 -1.76 16.85 -14.26
#